data_AF-A0A920AVM8-F1
#
_entry.id   AF-A0A920AVM8-F1
#
_cell.length_a   1.000
_cell.length_b   1.000
_cell.length_c   1.000
_cell.angle_alpha   90.00
_cell.angle_beta   90.00
_cell.angle_gamma   90.00
#
_symmetry.space_group_name_H-M   'P 1'
#
loop_
_entity.id
_entity.type
_entity.pdbx_description
1 polymer ?
#
loop_
_entity_poly.entity_id
_entity_poly.type
_entity_poly.pdbx_seq_one_letter_code
_entity_poly.pdbx_strand_id
1 'polypeptide(L)'
;MIQLVQQLLLVIEKVYQYFSQKYPEVEFGLHLHTHPKFWRDKIDASFDSGCNRIDGAIQGFGGCPMASDNLIGNMPTEKIISYCQEKGIETSINPLKFEAAYNYASDIFLNYH
;
A
#
# COMPACT_ATOMS: atom_id res chain seq x y z
N MET A 1 11.06 7.89 17.67
CA MET A 1 10.70 7.21 16.41
C MET A 1 9.47 6.31 16.57
N ILE A 2 9.47 5.32 17.46
CA ILE A 2 8.36 4.34 17.61
C ILE A 2 7.00 5.02 17.89
N GLN A 3 6.95 6.00 18.78
CA GLN A 3 5.71 6.68 19.16
C GLN A 3 5.07 7.52 18.04
N LEU A 4 5.89 8.08 17.14
CA LEU A 4 5.42 8.83 15.97
C LEU A 4 4.82 7.90 14.91
N VAL A 5 5.42 6.72 14.70
CA VAL A 5 4.88 5.71 13.79
C VAL A 5 3.53 5.21 14.31
N GLN A 6 3.42 4.89 15.60
CA GLN A 6 2.15 4.46 16.20
C GLN A 6 1.04 5.52 16.11
N GLN A 7 1.38 6.81 16.28
CA GLN A 7 0.41 7.89 16.07
C GLN A 7 -0.08 7.95 14.62
N LEU A 8 0.80 7.73 13.64
CA LEU A 8 0.41 7.73 12.23
C LEU A 8 -0.53 6.56 11.90
N LEU A 9 -0.25 5.36 12.40
CA LEU A 9 -1.10 4.18 12.16
C LEU A 9 -2.51 4.38 12.72
N LEU A 10 -2.61 4.95 13.93
CA LEU A 10 -3.89 5.27 14.54
C LEU A 10 -4.70 6.29 13.73
N VAL A 11 -4.03 7.20 13.02
CA VAL A 11 -4.72 8.16 12.13
C VAL A 11 -5.33 7.44 10.93
N ILE A 12 -4.62 6.46 10.33
CA ILE A 12 -5.15 5.67 9.21
C ILE A 12 -6.46 5.00 9.62
N GLU A 13 -6.44 4.27 10.75
CA GLU A 13 -7.61 3.55 11.24
C GLU A 13 -8.80 4.48 11.51
N LYS A 14 -8.56 5.57 12.26
CA LYS A 14 -9.62 6.52 12.64
C LYS A 14 -10.24 7.20 11.43
N VAL A 15 -9.43 7.62 10.46
CA VAL A 15 -9.91 8.30 9.26
C VAL A 15 -10.75 7.35 8.43
N TYR A 16 -10.25 6.14 8.17
CA TYR A 16 -11.00 5.16 7.38
C TYR A 16 -12.32 4.78 8.05
N GLN A 17 -12.30 4.44 9.34
CA GLN A 17 -13.50 4.07 10.10
C GLN A 17 -14.53 5.20 10.15
N TYR A 18 -14.09 6.46 10.33
CA TYR A 18 -15.01 7.59 10.34
C TYR A 18 -15.77 7.72 9.01
N PHE A 19 -15.06 7.67 7.88
CA PHE A 19 -15.68 7.86 6.57
C PHE A 19 -16.52 6.65 6.14
N SER A 20 -16.03 5.43 6.35
CA SER A 20 -16.76 4.21 6.00
C SER A 20 -18.04 4.05 6.81
N GLN A 21 -18.04 4.39 8.10
CA GLN A 21 -19.26 4.37 8.93
C GLN A 21 -20.23 5.49 8.58
N LYS A 22 -19.71 6.68 8.23
CA LYS A 22 -20.54 7.82 7.86
C LYS A 22 -21.23 7.64 6.51
N TYR A 23 -20.60 6.92 5.58
CA TYR A 23 -21.11 6.69 4.23
C TYR A 23 -21.03 5.19 3.88
N PRO A 24 -21.90 4.33 4.48
CA PRO A 24 -21.80 2.88 4.35
C PRO A 24 -22.08 2.35 2.93
N GLU A 25 -22.74 3.14 2.09
CA GLU A 25 -23.02 2.81 0.68
C GLU A 25 -21.84 3.13 -0.26
N VAL A 26 -20.79 3.79 0.25
CA VAL A 26 -19.60 4.17 -0.52
C VAL A 26 -18.45 3.23 -0.19
N GLU A 27 -17.88 2.59 -1.21
CA GLU A 27 -16.63 1.86 -1.05
C GLU A 27 -15.47 2.85 -0.94
N PHE A 28 -14.75 2.80 0.18
CA PHE A 28 -13.51 3.55 0.36
C PHE A 28 -12.30 2.65 0.14
N GLY A 29 -11.25 3.22 -0.45
CA GLY A 29 -9.94 2.59 -0.50
C GLY A 29 -8.86 3.50 0.03
N LEU A 30 -7.75 2.90 0.45
CA LEU A 30 -6.59 3.62 0.96
C LEU A 30 -5.47 3.61 -0.09
N HIS A 31 -5.04 4.80 -0.47
CA HIS A 31 -3.85 5.03 -1.29
C HIS A 31 -2.77 5.65 -0.40
N LEU A 32 -1.79 4.84 0.00
CA LEU A 32 -0.78 5.23 0.99
C LEU A 32 0.61 5.23 0.37
N HIS A 33 1.32 6.35 0.49
CA HIS A 33 2.76 6.35 0.31
C HIS A 33 3.45 5.70 1.51
N THR A 34 4.57 5.03 1.29
CA THR A 34 5.32 4.36 2.35
C THR A 34 6.82 4.38 2.11
N HIS A 35 7.56 4.35 3.20
CA HIS A 35 8.97 3.97 3.16
C HIS A 35 9.05 2.43 3.09
N PRO A 36 10.00 1.84 2.33
CA PRO A 36 10.17 0.38 2.20
C PRO A 36 10.36 -0.40 3.52
N LYS A 37 10.61 0.29 4.63
CA LYS A 37 10.76 -0.32 5.97
C LYS A 37 9.44 -0.43 6.73
N PHE A 38 8.45 0.41 6.43
CA PHE A 38 7.24 0.59 7.22
C PHE A 38 5.96 0.26 6.43
N TRP A 39 6.09 -0.39 5.28
CA TRP A 39 4.95 -0.77 4.45
C TRP A 39 3.98 -1.70 5.22
N ARG A 40 4.52 -2.66 5.97
CA ARG A 40 3.71 -3.70 6.63
C ARG A 40 2.81 -3.10 7.70
N ASP A 41 3.36 -2.24 8.56
CA ASP A 41 2.60 -1.55 9.59
C ASP A 41 1.41 -0.77 9.02
N LYS A 42 1.59 -0.12 7.85
CA LYS A 42 0.51 0.62 7.17
C LYS A 42 -0.54 -0.30 6.56
N ILE A 43 -0.13 -1.46 6.01
CA ILE A 43 -1.07 -2.45 5.50
C ILE A 43 -1.86 -3.07 6.65
N ASP A 44 -1.20 -3.44 7.76
CA ASP A 44 -1.85 -3.94 8.97
C ASP A 44 -2.92 -2.95 9.46
N ALA A 45 -2.55 -1.67 9.66
CA ALA A 45 -3.51 -0.63 10.07
C ALA A 45 -4.67 -0.43 9.07
N SER A 46 -4.41 -0.61 7.77
CA SER A 46 -5.46 -0.53 6.74
C SER A 46 -6.46 -1.68 6.88
N PHE A 47 -5.98 -2.92 6.94
CA PHE A 47 -6.85 -4.10 7.08
C PHE A 47 -7.57 -4.12 8.44
N ASP A 48 -6.89 -3.79 9.53
CA ASP A 48 -7.47 -3.76 10.88
C ASP A 48 -8.57 -2.69 11.00
N SER A 49 -8.51 -1.63 10.18
CA SER A 49 -9.59 -0.64 10.09
C SER A 49 -10.85 -1.12 9.35
N GLY A 50 -10.78 -2.30 8.71
CA GLY A 50 -11.82 -2.86 7.84
C GLY A 50 -11.69 -2.45 6.37
N CYS A 51 -10.53 -1.93 5.95
CA CYS A 51 -10.28 -1.56 4.55
C CYS A 51 -9.89 -2.78 3.71
N ASN A 52 -10.69 -3.06 2.67
CA ASN A 52 -10.45 -4.17 1.74
C ASN A 52 -9.96 -3.72 0.34
N ARG A 53 -9.84 -2.40 0.11
CA ARG A 53 -9.35 -1.82 -1.15
C ARG A 53 -8.10 -0.98 -0.88
N ILE A 54 -6.93 -1.50 -1.27
CA ILE A 54 -5.65 -0.81 -1.10
C ILE A 54 -5.01 -0.58 -2.46
N ASP A 55 -4.66 0.67 -2.76
CA ASP A 55 -3.99 1.03 -3.99
C ASP A 55 -2.46 0.91 -3.82
N GLY A 56 -1.78 0.42 -4.85
CA GLY A 56 -0.32 0.29 -4.89
C GLY A 56 0.26 0.55 -6.27
N ALA A 57 1.59 0.59 -6.33
CA ALA A 57 2.35 0.64 -7.59
C ALA A 57 3.36 -0.50 -7.61
N ILE A 58 3.58 -1.11 -8.78
CA ILE A 58 4.61 -2.16 -8.93
C ILE A 58 5.96 -1.59 -8.51
N GLN A 59 6.69 -2.30 -7.65
CA GLN A 59 7.98 -1.89 -7.09
C GLN A 59 7.95 -0.59 -6.26
N GLY A 60 6.75 -0.08 -5.94
CA GLY A 60 6.57 1.14 -5.16
C GLY A 60 6.96 2.43 -5.90
N PHE A 61 7.13 2.38 -7.23
CA PHE A 61 7.52 3.56 -8.02
C PHE A 61 6.53 4.71 -7.92
N GLY A 62 7.05 5.92 -8.12
CA GLY A 62 6.32 7.16 -7.92
C GLY A 62 6.42 7.66 -6.47
N GLY A 63 5.94 8.87 -6.23
CA GLY A 63 6.10 9.55 -4.95
C GLY A 63 5.96 11.05 -5.11
N CYS A 64 6.05 11.78 -4.00
CA CYS A 64 6.01 13.23 -4.07
C CYS A 64 7.41 13.75 -4.41
N PRO A 65 7.60 14.53 -5.49
CA PRO A 65 8.89 15.16 -5.81
C PRO A 65 9.35 16.14 -4.72
N MET A 66 8.43 16.56 -3.84
CA MET A 66 8.69 17.42 -2.68
C MET A 66 8.91 16.62 -1.38
N ALA A 67 8.94 15.29 -1.43
CA ALA A 67 9.25 14.48 -0.25
C ALA A 67 10.69 14.76 0.20
N SER A 68 10.88 15.06 1.49
CA SER A 68 12.21 15.25 2.05
C SER A 68 13.06 13.97 2.08
N ASP A 69 12.39 12.82 1.98
CA ASP A 69 13.01 11.50 1.93
C ASP A 69 12.67 10.85 0.58
N ASN A 70 13.70 10.70 -0.25
CA ASN A 70 13.59 10.11 -1.59
C ASN A 70 13.19 8.62 -1.57
N LEU A 71 13.21 7.97 -0.40
CA LEU A 71 12.77 6.59 -0.24
C LEU A 71 11.25 6.47 -0.04
N ILE A 72 10.53 7.58 0.18
CA ILE A 72 9.07 7.55 0.31
C ILE A 72 8.44 7.51 -1.07
N GLY A 73 7.90 6.35 -1.43
CA GLY A 73 7.16 6.14 -2.67
C GLY A 73 5.77 5.58 -2.45
N ASN A 74 5.19 4.99 -3.48
CA ASN A 74 3.90 4.28 -3.38
C ASN A 74 4.03 2.98 -2.59
N MET A 75 2.91 2.46 -2.08
CA MET A 75 2.84 1.11 -1.53
C MET A 75 3.23 0.09 -2.63
N PRO A 76 4.27 -0.76 -2.42
CA PRO A 76 4.65 -1.72 -3.44
C PRO A 76 3.59 -2.81 -3.59
N THR A 77 3.11 -3.03 -4.81
CA THR A 77 1.99 -3.97 -5.09
C THR A 77 2.37 -5.41 -4.72
N GLU A 78 3.61 -5.80 -4.95
CA GLU A 78 4.13 -7.12 -4.58
C GLU A 78 4.07 -7.35 -3.06
N LYS A 79 4.20 -6.29 -2.25
CA LYS A 79 4.06 -6.40 -0.79
C LYS A 79 2.61 -6.57 -0.36
N ILE A 80 1.66 -5.92 -1.03
CA ILE A 80 0.22 -6.15 -0.82
C ILE A 80 -0.12 -7.61 -1.15
N ILE A 81 0.37 -8.13 -2.28
CA ILE A 81 0.13 -9.52 -2.70
C ILE A 81 0.72 -10.51 -1.67
N SER A 82 1.97 -10.32 -1.27
CA SER A 82 2.60 -11.17 -0.25
C SER A 82 1.84 -11.12 1.09
N TYR A 83 1.35 -9.94 1.49
CA TYR A 83 0.54 -9.79 2.69
C TYR A 83 -0.76 -10.59 2.61
N CYS A 84 -1.50 -10.47 1.50
CA CYS A 84 -2.73 -11.23 1.29
C CYS A 84 -2.46 -12.74 1.33
N GLN A 85 -1.39 -13.21 0.69
CA GLN A 85 -0.98 -14.61 0.73
C GLN A 85 -0.66 -15.08 2.16
N GLU A 86 0.10 -14.29 2.92
CA GLU A 86 0.44 -14.59 4.34
C GLU A 86 -0.82 -14.71 5.21
N LYS A 87 -1.83 -13.86 4.96
CA LYS A 87 -3.09 -13.84 5.71
C LYS A 87 -4.15 -14.81 5.19
N GLY A 88 -3.87 -15.55 4.11
CA GLY A 88 -4.85 -16.42 3.46
C GLY A 88 -6.01 -15.66 2.81
N ILE A 89 -5.81 -14.39 2.45
CA ILE A 89 -6.79 -13.55 1.76
C ILE A 89 -6.70 -13.84 0.26
N GLU A 90 -7.80 -14.29 -0.31
CA GLU A 90 -7.90 -14.54 -1.75
C GLU A 90 -7.87 -13.21 -2.53
N THR A 91 -7.07 -13.18 -3.59
CA THR A 91 -7.04 -12.06 -4.54
C THR A 91 -7.33 -12.59 -5.93
N SER A 92 -7.87 -11.75 -6.81
CA SER A 92 -8.08 -12.10 -8.22
C SER A 92 -6.81 -11.94 -9.08
N ILE A 93 -5.65 -11.72 -8.45
CA ILE A 93 -4.38 -11.50 -9.13
C ILE A 93 -3.81 -12.83 -9.59
N ASN A 94 -3.55 -12.94 -10.89
CA ASN A 94 -2.82 -14.07 -11.46
C ASN A 94 -1.30 -13.88 -11.21
N PRO A 95 -0.62 -14.77 -10.47
CA PRO A 95 0.78 -14.59 -10.11
C PRO A 95 1.72 -14.51 -11.32
N LEU A 96 1.49 -15.33 -12.36
CA LEU A 96 2.33 -15.36 -13.56
C LEU A 96 2.18 -14.08 -14.39
N LYS A 97 0.96 -13.55 -14.52
CA LYS A 97 0.72 -12.27 -15.19
C LYS A 97 1.32 -11.11 -14.39
N PHE A 98 1.24 -11.17 -13.06
CA PHE A 98 1.85 -10.15 -12.21
C PHE A 98 3.38 -10.17 -12.33
N GLU A 99 4.01 -11.35 -12.33
CA GLU A 99 5.46 -11.49 -12.53
C GLU A 99 5.91 -10.90 -13.88
N ALA A 100 5.17 -11.17 -14.96
CA ALA A 100 5.44 -10.56 -16.25
C ALA A 100 5.37 -9.03 -16.18
N ALA A 101 4.32 -8.47 -15.56
CA ALA A 101 4.17 -7.02 -15.38
C ALA A 101 5.29 -6.42 -14.50
N TYR A 102 5.71 -7.14 -13.45
CA TYR A 102 6.82 -6.75 -12.58
C TYR A 102 8.15 -6.68 -13.35
N ASN A 103 8.41 -7.64 -14.24
CA ASN A 103 9.61 -7.64 -15.07
C ASN A 103 9.60 -6.50 -16.10
N TYR A 104 8.45 -6.22 -16.73
CA TYR A 104 8.31 -5.06 -17.61
C TYR A 104 8.50 -3.74 -16.87
N ALA A 105 7.94 -3.62 -15.66
CA ALA A 105 8.20 -2.46 -14.82
C ALA A 105 9.70 -2.33 -14.53
N SER A 106 10.39 -3.42 -14.16
CA SER A 106 11.84 -3.39 -13.92
C SER A 106 12.63 -2.90 -15.13
N ASP A 107 12.26 -3.35 -16.33
CA ASP A 107 12.92 -2.93 -17.57
C ASP A 107 12.75 -1.43 -17.85
N ILE A 108 11.54 -0.90 -17.67
CA ILE A 108 11.25 0.54 -17.86
C ILE A 108 11.93 1.36 -16.74
N PHE A 109 11.51 1.05 -15.51
CA PHE A 109 12.13 1.20 -14.20
C PHE A 109 13.62 1.56 -14.08
N LEU A 110 14.44 0.64 -14.58
CA LEU A 110 15.87 0.61 -14.28
C LEU A 110 16.71 1.07 -15.46
N ASN A 111 16.15 1.08 -16.66
CA ASN A 111 16.89 1.42 -17.87
C ASN A 111 16.56 2.81 -18.44
N TYR A 112 15.43 3.42 -18.05
CA TYR A 112 14.94 4.66 -18.68
C TYR A 112 14.58 5.79 -17.69
N HIS A 113 15.03 5.73 -16.44
CA HIS A 113 14.76 6.73 -15.39
C HIS A 113 16.03 7.27 -14.74
#